data_AF-A0A3L8DIC4-F1
#
_entry.id   AF-A0A3L8DIC4-F1
#
_cell.length_a   1.000
_cell.length_b   1.000
_cell.length_c   1.000
_cell.angle_alpha   90.00
_cell.angle_beta   90.00
_cell.angle_gamma   90.00
#
_symmetry.space_group_name_H-M   'P 1'
#
loop_
_entity.id
_entity.type
_entity.pdbx_description
1 polymer ?
#
loop_
_entity_poly.entity_id
_entity_poly.type
_entity_poly.pdbx_seq_one_letter_code
_entity_poly.pdbx_strand_id
1 'polypeptide(L)'
;MAEKLHACLVQYFARLEKLNHKWQELSKNAEIPLMALANQAEQFRSIITNPSTESTENAMHKEMLERFIFNILMRMEDEVRLLLNILTQFNDANQNLKNYLDNLENARSKISLKDEATQELINGTPHRPRLNMLLIWASLQKLNMSNLNALQKRLQQFSIKKSSM
;
A
#
# COMPACT_ATOMS: atom_id res chain seq x y z
N MET A 1 -7.73 -33.89 -9.47
CA MET A 1 -7.87 -32.93 -8.35
C MET A 1 -6.53 -32.31 -7.93
N ALA A 2 -5.46 -33.10 -7.83
CA ALA A 2 -4.09 -32.60 -7.60
C ALA A 2 -3.65 -31.53 -8.63
N GLU A 3 -4.00 -31.68 -9.91
CA GLU A 3 -3.73 -30.68 -10.95
C GLU A 3 -4.41 -29.32 -10.70
N LYS A 4 -5.60 -29.31 -10.10
CA LYS A 4 -6.29 -28.04 -9.73
C LYS A 4 -5.55 -27.33 -8.60
N LEU A 5 -5.11 -28.06 -7.58
CA LEU A 5 -4.28 -27.49 -6.51
C LEU A 5 -2.94 -26.99 -7.05
N HIS A 6 -2.33 -27.73 -7.99
CA HIS A 6 -1.14 -27.29 -8.69
C HIS A 6 -1.37 -25.96 -9.40
N ALA A 7 -2.41 -25.86 -10.22
CA ALA A 7 -2.72 -24.65 -10.96
C ALA A 7 -2.94 -23.45 -10.01
N CYS A 8 -3.68 -23.66 -8.91
CA CYS A 8 -3.88 -22.63 -7.89
C CYS A 8 -2.56 -22.19 -7.22
N LEU A 9 -1.64 -23.11 -6.93
CA LEU A 9 -0.32 -22.77 -6.36
C LEU A 9 0.50 -21.91 -7.33
N VAL A 10 0.62 -22.34 -8.59
CA VAL A 10 1.40 -21.61 -9.61
C VAL A 10 0.80 -20.23 -9.82
N GLN A 11 -0.52 -20.13 -9.94
CA GLN A 11 -1.22 -18.85 -10.11
C GLN A 11 -1.02 -17.93 -8.90
N TYR A 12 -1.12 -18.46 -7.67
CA TYR A 12 -0.92 -17.68 -6.45
C TYR A 12 0.50 -17.10 -6.38
N PHE A 13 1.53 -17.91 -6.58
CA PHE A 13 2.92 -17.42 -6.51
C PHE A 13 3.28 -16.48 -7.67
N ALA A 14 2.80 -16.75 -8.89
CA ALA A 14 2.97 -15.82 -10.00
C ALA A 14 2.26 -14.47 -9.76
N ARG A 15 1.12 -14.48 -9.05
CA ARG A 15 0.42 -13.26 -8.67
C ARG A 15 1.11 -12.54 -7.52
N LEU A 16 1.71 -13.27 -6.58
CA LEU A 16 2.51 -12.70 -5.50
C LEU A 16 3.72 -11.92 -6.05
N GLU A 17 4.42 -12.48 -7.03
CA GLU A 17 5.53 -11.80 -7.71
C GLU A 17 5.09 -10.47 -8.35
N LYS A 18 4.00 -10.52 -9.12
CA LYS A 18 3.42 -9.33 -9.77
C LYS A 18 2.95 -8.30 -8.74
N LEU A 19 2.40 -8.75 -7.62
CA LEU A 19 1.99 -7.88 -6.52
C LEU A 19 3.20 -7.15 -5.94
N ASN A 20 4.32 -7.84 -5.72
CA ASN A 20 5.53 -7.22 -5.19
C ASN A 20 6.04 -6.10 -6.10
N HIS A 21 6.07 -6.31 -7.43
CA HIS A 21 6.40 -5.24 -8.38
C HIS A 21 5.41 -4.08 -8.35
N LYS A 22 4.10 -4.38 -8.33
CA LYS A 22 3.06 -3.35 -8.27
C LYS A 22 3.16 -2.53 -6.99
N TRP A 23 3.48 -3.16 -5.86
CA TRP A 23 3.67 -2.49 -4.59
C TRP A 23 4.88 -1.56 -4.59
N GLN A 24 6.00 -1.98 -5.18
CA GLN A 24 7.17 -1.11 -5.33
C GLN A 24 6.85 0.12 -6.18
N GLU A 25 6.14 -0.08 -7.30
CA GLU A 25 5.68 1.00 -8.17
C GLU A 25 4.76 1.98 -7.43
N LEU A 26 3.72 1.47 -6.77
CA LEU A 26 2.77 2.30 -6.01
C LEU A 26 3.44 3.03 -4.84
N SER A 27 4.41 2.39 -4.18
CA SER A 27 5.17 3.02 -3.08
C SER A 27 5.98 4.20 -3.61
N LYS A 28 6.68 4.01 -4.73
CA LYS A 28 7.44 5.07 -5.39
C LYS A 28 6.54 6.21 -5.86
N ASN A 29 5.37 5.88 -6.41
CA ASN A 29 4.40 6.88 -6.85
C ASN A 29 3.80 7.69 -5.68
N ALA A 30 3.81 7.14 -4.46
CA ALA A 30 3.35 7.85 -3.26
C ALA A 30 4.37 8.85 -2.70
N GLU A 31 5.67 8.69 -3.01
CA GLU A 31 6.73 9.55 -2.44
C GLU A 31 6.54 11.02 -2.80
N ILE A 32 6.24 11.30 -4.08
CA ILE A 32 6.06 12.67 -4.60
C ILE A 32 4.90 13.38 -3.88
N PRO A 33 3.66 12.85 -3.89
CA PRO A 33 2.55 13.51 -3.21
C PRO A 33 2.74 13.60 -1.69
N LEU A 34 3.40 12.63 -1.05
CA LEU A 34 3.75 12.73 0.37
C LEU A 34 4.71 13.89 0.66
N MET A 35 5.74 14.06 -0.16
CA MET A 35 6.70 15.16 -0.02
C MET A 35 6.04 16.51 -0.29
N ALA A 36 5.20 16.59 -1.33
CA ALA A 36 4.45 17.81 -1.66
C ALA A 36 3.49 18.20 -0.51
N LEU A 37 2.75 17.24 0.04
CA LEU A 37 1.85 17.46 1.17
C LEU A 37 2.59 17.91 2.43
N ALA A 38 3.75 17.32 2.73
CA ALA A 38 4.58 17.73 3.86
C ALA A 38 5.07 19.19 3.71
N ASN A 39 5.53 19.55 2.52
CA ASN A 39 5.97 20.92 2.21
C ASN A 39 4.82 21.93 2.34
N GLN A 40 3.64 21.59 1.81
CA GLN A 40 2.46 22.46 1.88
C GLN A 40 1.95 22.63 3.31
N ALA A 41 1.98 21.55 4.13
CA ALA A 41 1.63 21.63 5.54
C ALA A 41 2.57 22.54 6.33
N GLU A 42 3.86 22.55 6.00
CA GLU A 42 4.83 23.42 6.65
C GLU A 42 4.65 24.89 6.25
N GLN A 43 4.32 25.15 4.97
CA GLN A 43 3.93 26.50 4.52
C GLN A 43 2.69 26.99 5.27
N PHE A 44 1.68 26.14 5.41
CA PHE A 44 0.46 26.45 6.16
C PHE A 44 0.73 26.80 7.62
N ARG A 45 1.55 26.00 8.32
CA ARG A 45 1.96 26.30 9.71
C ARG A 45 2.70 27.63 9.82
N SER A 46 3.65 27.87 8.93
CA SER A 46 4.46 29.10 8.91
C SER A 46 3.59 30.34 8.82
N ILE A 47 2.51 30.28 8.04
CA ILE A 47 1.54 31.37 7.87
C ILE A 47 0.73 31.60 9.16
N ILE A 48 0.31 30.54 9.84
CA ILE A 48 -0.50 30.65 11.06
C ILE A 48 0.32 31.14 12.25
N THR A 49 1.59 30.73 12.35
CA THR A 49 2.46 31.09 13.48
C THR A 49 2.96 32.52 13.42
N ASN A 50 3.14 33.10 12.22
CA ASN A 50 3.53 34.50 12.03
C ASN A 50 2.43 35.28 11.28
N PRO A 51 1.29 35.60 11.91
CA PRO A 51 0.36 36.55 11.35
C PRO A 51 1.05 37.92 11.33
N SER A 52 1.34 38.46 10.14
CA SER A 52 2.07 39.71 9.96
C SER A 52 1.47 40.83 10.82
N THR A 53 2.21 41.24 11.85
CA THR A 53 1.85 42.32 12.77
C THR A 53 2.22 43.68 12.16
N GLU A 54 1.58 44.10 11.07
CA GLU A 54 1.69 45.49 10.61
C GLU A 54 0.32 46.04 10.26
N SER A 55 -0.07 47.02 11.07
CA SER A 55 -1.32 47.75 11.03
C SER A 55 -1.48 48.57 9.76
N THR A 56 -2.74 48.73 9.35
CA THR A 56 -3.36 49.83 8.57
C THR A 56 -3.66 49.62 7.07
N GLU A 57 -3.35 48.48 6.46
CA GLU A 57 -3.83 48.06 5.12
C GLU A 57 -4.78 46.83 5.18
N ASN A 58 -5.53 46.75 6.29
CA ASN A 58 -6.05 45.51 6.88
C ASN A 58 -7.05 44.66 6.06
N ALA A 59 -7.69 45.18 5.01
CA ALA A 59 -8.68 44.42 4.24
C ALA A 59 -8.06 43.69 3.03
N MET A 60 -7.23 44.38 2.24
CA MET A 60 -6.63 43.83 1.02
C MET A 60 -5.58 42.75 1.35
N HIS A 61 -4.78 42.96 2.40
CA HIS A 61 -3.85 41.95 2.92
C HIS A 61 -4.56 40.73 3.49
N LYS A 62 -5.70 40.95 4.17
CA LYS A 62 -6.51 39.84 4.70
C LYS A 62 -7.10 38.99 3.59
N GLU A 63 -7.67 39.61 2.55
CA GLU A 63 -8.21 38.88 1.39
C GLU A 63 -7.11 38.13 0.63
N MET A 64 -5.93 38.75 0.46
CA MET A 64 -4.78 38.11 -0.18
C MET A 64 -4.26 36.92 0.63
N LEU A 65 -4.22 37.05 1.96
CA LEU A 65 -3.83 35.98 2.87
C LEU A 65 -4.85 34.83 2.85
N GLU A 66 -6.15 35.15 2.91
CA GLU A 66 -7.23 34.16 2.81
C GLU A 66 -7.16 33.39 1.49
N ARG A 67 -6.92 34.07 0.36
CA ARG A 67 -6.69 33.42 -0.94
C ARG A 67 -5.46 32.52 -0.94
N PHE A 68 -4.37 32.95 -0.29
CA PHE A 68 -3.15 32.15 -0.21
C PHE A 68 -3.35 30.89 0.62
N ILE A 69 -4.01 31.02 1.78
CA ILE A 69 -4.42 29.90 2.63
C ILE A 69 -5.33 28.94 1.85
N PHE A 70 -6.34 29.46 1.17
CA PHE A 70 -7.25 28.66 0.35
C PHE A 70 -6.49 27.88 -0.74
N ASN A 71 -5.57 28.53 -1.45
CA ASN A 71 -4.76 27.87 -2.47
C ASN A 71 -3.88 26.75 -1.90
N ILE A 72 -3.30 26.94 -0.72
CA ILE A 72 -2.53 25.88 -0.05
C ILE A 72 -3.45 24.71 0.29
N LEU A 73 -4.62 24.98 0.87
CA LEU A 73 -5.59 23.94 1.23
C LEU A 73 -6.07 23.16 0.00
N MET A 74 -6.36 23.83 -1.11
CA MET A 74 -6.74 23.18 -2.37
C MET A 74 -5.64 22.26 -2.89
N ARG A 75 -4.39 22.73 -2.90
CA ARG A 75 -3.25 21.91 -3.32
C ARG A 75 -3.05 20.71 -2.40
N MET A 76 -3.21 20.88 -1.08
CA MET A 76 -3.17 19.77 -0.13
C MET A 76 -4.29 18.75 -0.38
N GLU A 77 -5.49 19.21 -0.72
CA GLU A 77 -6.61 18.33 -1.06
C GLU A 77 -6.30 17.49 -2.30
N ASP A 78 -5.71 18.09 -3.34
CA ASP A 78 -5.31 17.37 -4.55
C ASP A 78 -4.25 16.29 -4.24
N GLU A 79 -3.23 16.59 -3.42
CA GLU A 79 -2.24 15.60 -3.01
C GLU A 79 -2.88 14.46 -2.21
N VAL A 80 -3.82 14.77 -1.31
CA VAL A 80 -4.57 13.77 -0.54
C VAL A 80 -5.42 12.89 -1.47
N ARG A 81 -6.04 13.46 -2.50
CA ARG A 81 -6.82 12.71 -3.50
C ARG A 81 -5.94 11.73 -4.28
N LEU A 82 -4.73 12.15 -4.66
CA LEU A 82 -3.73 11.28 -5.29
C LEU A 82 -3.31 10.12 -4.38
N LEU A 83 -3.02 10.42 -3.11
CA LEU A 83 -2.68 9.39 -2.12
C LEU A 83 -3.81 8.40 -1.87
N LEU A 84 -5.05 8.88 -1.82
CA LEU A 84 -6.23 8.03 -1.68
C LEU A 84 -6.36 7.07 -2.86
N ASN A 85 -6.17 7.55 -4.08
CA ASN A 85 -6.19 6.72 -5.28
C ASN A 85 -5.09 5.64 -5.24
N ILE A 86 -3.88 5.99 -4.83
CA ILE A 86 -2.78 5.02 -4.66
C ILE A 86 -3.14 3.96 -3.60
N LEU A 87 -3.73 4.38 -2.49
CA LEU A 87 -4.17 3.49 -1.42
C LEU A 87 -5.29 2.53 -1.88
N THR A 88 -6.24 3.01 -2.69
CA THR A 88 -7.26 2.15 -3.31
C THR A 88 -6.61 1.10 -4.20
N GLN A 89 -5.65 1.50 -5.06
CA GLN A 89 -4.93 0.54 -5.91
C GLN A 89 -4.15 -0.51 -5.10
N PHE A 90 -3.55 -0.12 -3.98
CA PHE A 90 -2.93 -1.07 -3.05
C PHE A 90 -3.95 -2.07 -2.51
N ASN A 91 -5.09 -1.57 -2.05
CA ASN A 91 -6.13 -2.41 -1.47
C ASN A 91 -6.72 -3.39 -2.49
N ASP A 92 -6.99 -2.93 -3.71
CA ASP A 92 -7.49 -3.78 -4.80
C ASP A 92 -6.49 -4.88 -5.16
N ALA A 93 -5.21 -4.54 -5.22
CA ALA A 93 -4.16 -5.53 -5.50
C ALA A 93 -4.07 -6.60 -4.39
N ASN A 94 -4.25 -6.19 -3.12
CA ASN A 94 -4.25 -7.09 -1.98
C ASN A 94 -5.49 -7.98 -1.93
N GLN A 95 -6.67 -7.40 -2.21
CA GLN A 95 -7.91 -8.16 -2.27
C GLN A 95 -7.87 -9.19 -3.39
N ASN A 96 -7.30 -8.83 -4.55
CA ASN A 96 -7.06 -9.78 -5.62
C ASN A 96 -6.19 -10.96 -5.17
N LEU A 97 -5.06 -10.71 -4.49
CA LEU A 97 -4.22 -11.79 -3.97
C LEU A 97 -4.96 -12.65 -2.94
N LYS A 98 -5.75 -12.04 -2.06
CA LYS A 98 -6.59 -12.75 -1.08
C LYS A 98 -7.55 -13.71 -1.77
N ASN A 99 -8.22 -13.29 -2.85
CA ASN A 99 -9.11 -14.17 -3.61
C ASN A 99 -8.36 -15.40 -4.18
N TYR A 100 -7.10 -15.24 -4.62
CA TYR A 100 -6.29 -16.38 -5.06
C TYR A 100 -5.88 -17.29 -3.89
N LEU A 101 -5.62 -16.73 -2.71
CA LEU A 101 -5.38 -17.52 -1.50
C LEU A 101 -6.60 -18.32 -1.10
N ASP A 102 -7.78 -17.70 -1.07
CA ASP A 102 -9.05 -18.38 -0.75
C ASP A 102 -9.31 -19.53 -1.73
N ASN A 103 -9.04 -19.32 -3.03
CA ASN A 103 -9.13 -20.38 -4.05
C ASN A 103 -8.13 -21.52 -3.81
N LEU A 104 -6.91 -21.20 -3.40
CA LEU A 104 -5.88 -22.18 -3.05
C LEU A 104 -6.31 -23.02 -1.84
N GLU A 105 -6.77 -22.37 -0.77
CA GLU A 105 -7.25 -23.03 0.44
C GLU A 105 -8.44 -23.94 0.15
N ASN A 106 -9.38 -23.46 -0.66
CA ASN A 106 -10.52 -24.23 -1.14
C ASN A 106 -10.13 -25.42 -2.04
N ALA A 107 -9.07 -25.30 -2.84
CA ALA A 107 -8.55 -26.41 -3.62
C ALA A 107 -7.84 -27.44 -2.73
N ARG A 108 -7.12 -26.98 -1.70
CA ARG A 108 -6.43 -27.83 -0.72
C ARG A 108 -7.40 -28.60 0.17
N SER A 109 -8.50 -28.00 0.61
CA SER A 109 -9.48 -28.65 1.50
C SER A 109 -10.18 -29.85 0.87
N LYS A 110 -10.19 -29.94 -0.46
CA LYS A 110 -10.84 -31.01 -1.24
C LYS A 110 -9.92 -32.21 -1.52
N ILE A 111 -8.67 -32.19 -1.08
CA ILE A 111 -7.66 -33.20 -1.41
C ILE A 111 -7.17 -33.90 -0.14
N SER A 112 -7.11 -35.22 -0.18
CA SER A 112 -6.51 -36.02 0.90
C SER A 112 -4.99 -35.92 0.87
N LEU A 113 -4.39 -35.66 2.03
CA LEU A 113 -2.92 -35.64 2.20
C LEU A 113 -2.28 -37.02 2.07
N LYS A 114 -3.08 -38.10 2.03
CA LYS A 114 -2.62 -39.48 1.87
C LYS A 114 -2.54 -39.92 0.41
N ASP A 115 -3.04 -39.13 -0.53
CA ASP A 115 -2.98 -39.45 -1.95
C ASP A 115 -1.56 -39.25 -2.50
N GLU A 116 -1.13 -40.20 -3.33
CA GLU A 116 0.21 -40.23 -3.95
C GLU A 116 0.48 -38.97 -4.80
N ALA A 117 -0.54 -38.46 -5.49
CA ALA A 117 -0.48 -37.21 -6.25
C ALA A 117 -0.27 -35.95 -5.36
N THR A 118 -0.65 -36.02 -4.09
CA THR A 118 -0.43 -34.94 -3.11
C THR A 118 1.00 -34.99 -2.56
N GLN A 119 1.57 -36.20 -2.44
CA GLN A 119 2.97 -36.40 -2.09
C GLN A 119 3.93 -35.87 -3.16
N GLU A 120 3.64 -36.06 -4.44
CA GLU A 120 4.41 -35.45 -5.53
C GLU A 120 4.36 -33.91 -5.49
N LEU A 121 3.23 -33.33 -5.08
CA LEU A 121 3.03 -31.89 -4.89
C LEU A 121 3.91 -31.34 -3.75
N ILE A 122 4.07 -32.09 -2.67
CA ILE A 122 4.88 -31.72 -1.50
C ILE A 122 6.37 -31.92 -1.81
N ASN A 123 6.72 -33.08 -2.36
CA ASN A 123 8.10 -33.52 -2.57
C ASN A 123 8.74 -32.96 -3.85
N GLY A 124 7.94 -32.32 -4.71
CA GLY A 124 8.37 -31.78 -6.00
C GLY A 124 8.71 -32.87 -7.02
N THR A 125 9.02 -32.46 -8.23
CA THR A 125 9.46 -33.35 -9.33
C THR A 125 10.70 -32.76 -10.01
N PRO A 126 11.42 -33.50 -10.86
CA PRO A 126 12.60 -32.97 -11.57
C PRO A 126 12.33 -31.70 -12.39
N HIS A 127 11.07 -31.49 -12.81
CA HIS A 127 10.63 -30.30 -13.54
C HIS A 127 9.87 -29.30 -12.67
N ARG A 128 9.75 -29.54 -11.35
CA ARG A 128 8.92 -28.74 -10.47
C ARG A 128 9.52 -28.56 -9.06
N PRO A 129 9.71 -27.32 -8.59
CA PRO A 129 10.21 -27.08 -7.24
C PRO A 129 9.23 -27.60 -6.18
N ARG A 130 9.81 -28.06 -5.07
CA ARG A 130 9.08 -28.55 -3.89
C ARG A 130 8.26 -27.43 -3.26
N LEU A 131 7.11 -27.77 -2.65
CA LEU A 131 6.24 -26.77 -2.03
C LEU A 131 6.94 -25.96 -0.93
N ASN A 132 7.84 -26.59 -0.16
CA ASN A 132 8.63 -25.90 0.86
C ASN A 132 9.57 -24.84 0.27
N MET A 133 10.13 -25.06 -0.93
CA MET A 133 10.96 -24.06 -1.61
C MET A 133 10.14 -22.84 -2.04
N LEU A 134 8.91 -23.05 -2.53
CA LEU A 134 7.99 -21.95 -2.87
C LEU A 134 7.57 -21.13 -1.64
N LEU A 135 7.35 -21.80 -0.51
CA LEU A 135 7.05 -21.16 0.77
C LEU A 135 8.24 -20.34 1.30
N ILE A 136 9.46 -20.87 1.19
CA ILE A 136 10.70 -20.14 1.54
C ILE A 136 10.86 -18.90 0.65
N TRP A 137 10.62 -19.02 -0.65
CA TRP A 137 10.68 -17.89 -1.57
C TRP A 137 9.65 -16.80 -1.20
N ALA A 138 8.42 -17.18 -0.88
CA ALA A 138 7.39 -16.23 -0.46
C ALA A 138 7.65 -15.61 0.91
N SER A 139 8.27 -16.33 1.85
CA SER A 139 8.66 -15.76 3.15
C SER A 139 9.79 -14.74 3.00
N LEU A 140 10.72 -14.94 2.06
CA LEU A 140 11.72 -13.94 1.69
C LEU A 140 11.07 -12.68 1.09
N GLN A 141 9.98 -12.81 0.33
CA GLN A 141 9.23 -11.64 -0.17
C GLN A 141 8.44 -10.90 0.92
N LYS A 142 8.01 -11.59 1.99
CA LYS A 142 7.32 -10.99 3.14
C LYS A 142 8.15 -9.92 3.86
N LEU A 143 9.48 -9.91 3.71
CA LEU A 143 10.34 -8.82 4.21
C LEU A 143 9.99 -7.45 3.59
N ASN A 144 9.37 -7.40 2.41
CA ASN A 144 8.83 -6.15 1.84
C ASN A 144 7.49 -5.72 2.47
N MET A 145 6.66 -6.64 2.99
CA MET A 145 5.43 -6.29 3.73
C MET A 145 5.70 -5.51 5.02
N SER A 146 6.81 -5.79 5.69
CA SER A 146 7.25 -5.06 6.89
C SER A 146 7.41 -3.57 6.62
N ASN A 147 7.90 -3.20 5.43
CA ASN A 147 8.07 -1.81 5.03
C ASN A 147 6.72 -1.12 4.79
N LEU A 148 5.74 -1.84 4.23
CA LEU A 148 4.39 -1.31 4.00
C LEU A 148 3.64 -1.09 5.33
N ASN A 149 3.71 -2.04 6.26
CA ASN A 149 3.16 -1.90 7.61
C ASN A 149 3.84 -0.75 8.38
N ALA A 150 5.14 -0.53 8.18
CA ALA A 150 5.84 0.63 8.74
C ALA A 150 5.35 1.95 8.16
N LEU A 151 5.05 1.99 6.85
CA LEU A 151 4.51 3.15 6.15
C LEU A 151 3.05 3.43 6.59
N GLN A 152 2.25 2.39 6.75
CA GLN A 152 0.87 2.47 7.25
C GLN A 152 0.82 2.94 8.72
N LYS A 153 1.72 2.45 9.58
CA LYS A 153 1.89 2.96 10.96
C LYS A 153 2.31 4.42 10.98
N ARG A 154 3.25 4.83 10.12
CA ARG A 154 3.68 6.23 10.00
C ARG A 154 2.50 7.12 9.58
N LEU A 155 1.71 6.71 8.60
CA LEU A 155 0.51 7.44 8.15
C LEU A 155 -0.56 7.53 9.26
N GLN A 156 -0.80 6.48 10.04
CA GLN A 156 -1.71 6.52 11.19
C GLN A 156 -1.21 7.47 12.29
N GLN A 157 0.10 7.52 12.56
CA GLN A 157 0.68 8.47 13.52
C GLN A 157 0.50 9.94 13.07
N PHE A 158 0.59 10.21 11.77
CA PHE A 158 0.26 11.53 11.21
C PHE A 158 -1.24 11.87 11.34
N SER A 159 -2.12 10.87 11.21
CA SER A 159 -3.57 11.07 11.36
C SER A 159 -4.01 11.31 12.81
N ILE A 160 -3.36 10.67 13.80
CA ILE A 160 -3.68 10.81 15.23
C ILE A 160 -3.26 12.18 15.78
N LYS A 161 -2.15 12.76 15.29
CA LYS A 161 -1.74 14.14 15.65
C LYS A 161 -2.73 15.22 15.20
N LYS A 162 -3.69 14.89 14.32
CA LYS A 162 -4.75 15.79 13.85
C LYS A 162 -5.97 15.84 14.78
N SER A 163 -6.09 14.94 15.74
CA SER A 163 -7.19 14.89 16.72
C SER A 163 -6.79 15.42 18.10
N SER A 164 -5.53 15.86 18.28
CA SER A 164 -5.02 16.41 19.55
C SER A 164 -4.48 17.84 19.42
N MET A 165 -4.80 18.53 18.32
CA MET A 165 -4.67 19.99 18.14
C MET A 165 -6.05 20.52 17.76
#